data_AF-A0A1D2UJU6-F1
#
_entry.id   AF-A0A1D2UJU6-F1
#
_cell.length_a   1.000
_cell.length_b   1.000
_cell.length_c   1.000
_cell.angle_alpha   90.00
_cell.angle_beta   90.00
_cell.angle_gamma   90.00
#
_symmetry.space_group_name_H-M   'P 1'
#
loop_
_entity.id
_entity.type
_entity.pdbx_description
1 polymer ?
#
loop_
_entity_poly.entity_id
_entity_poly.type
_entity_poly.pdbx_seq_one_letter_code
_entity_poly.pdbx_strand_id
1 'polypeptide(L)'
;MKKHIKHHGITVVVVLAVLALGAGAFVYSGLYNIGADDHHTKLVHSALQTLRDRSIHMRSQDIKVPDLEDPQLILKGAGQYAAMCTQCHLTPGQTDSEIRPGLYPQPPNLAQERVDPKDAFWVIKHGVKMSAMPAWGFSHEDPAIWSMVAFLQKLPDMTAAQYKDIVARAPPDEDMDMEMGDGGHSHDHGDGAAAGADDHHAAAAPLSFDGMKPGAAPEAEAVAKSFQQALQRGDRDAVLALLSPEATISESGQTQSREAYAADHLSGDIAFLKSSSVTPLSMVSMPMGGTAMVGSESMIAIHARTQPSAVSSRELLTLKKRGSQWKISSVQWQSEEQNASH
;
A
#
# COMPACT_ATOMS: atom_id res chain seq x y z
N MET A 1 0.09 50.87 44.58
CA MET A 1 0.11 49.45 44.16
C MET A 1 -1.01 49.04 43.20
N LYS A 2 -2.31 49.28 43.48
CA LYS A 2 -3.43 48.88 42.60
C LYS A 2 -3.39 49.43 41.15
N LYS A 3 -2.85 50.63 40.92
CA LYS A 3 -2.80 51.26 39.58
C LYS A 3 -1.74 50.61 38.66
N HIS A 4 -0.58 50.25 39.21
CA HIS A 4 0.48 49.54 38.47
C HIS A 4 0.04 48.12 38.07
N ILE A 5 -0.65 47.39 38.95
CA ILE A 5 -1.17 46.04 38.64
C ILE A 5 -2.19 46.09 37.48
N LYS A 6 -3.05 47.12 37.43
CA LYS A 6 -4.00 47.33 36.33
C LYS A 6 -3.31 47.66 35.01
N HIS A 7 -2.27 48.52 35.03
CA HIS A 7 -1.51 48.84 33.83
C HIS A 7 -0.71 47.63 33.30
N HIS A 8 -0.05 46.87 34.18
CA HIS A 8 0.67 45.65 33.78
C HIS A 8 -0.29 44.57 33.25
N GLY A 9 -1.49 44.41 33.82
CA GLY A 9 -2.50 43.49 33.31
C GLY A 9 -2.99 43.86 31.90
N ILE A 10 -3.25 45.15 31.65
CA ILE A 10 -3.64 45.63 30.32
C ILE A 10 -2.49 45.45 29.32
N THR A 11 -1.25 45.76 29.70
CA THR A 11 -0.08 45.56 28.83
C THR A 11 0.09 44.08 28.46
N VAL A 12 -0.04 43.16 29.42
CA VAL A 12 0.04 41.71 29.13
C VAL A 12 -1.06 41.26 28.17
N VAL A 13 -2.31 41.71 28.37
CA VAL A 13 -3.42 41.37 27.47
C VAL A 13 -3.19 41.92 26.06
N VAL A 14 -2.74 43.17 25.94
CA VAL A 14 -2.45 43.77 24.63
C VAL A 14 -1.29 43.04 23.93
N VAL A 15 -0.22 42.70 24.66
CA VAL A 15 0.91 41.94 24.10
C VAL A 15 0.45 40.56 23.62
N LEU A 16 -0.33 39.84 24.42
CA LEU A 16 -0.88 38.54 24.03
C LEU A 16 -1.80 38.65 22.81
N ALA A 17 -2.63 39.70 22.74
CA ALA A 17 -3.50 39.94 21.58
C ALA A 17 -2.67 40.24 20.31
N VAL A 18 -1.62 41.06 20.41
CA VAL A 18 -0.73 41.34 19.28
C VAL A 18 0.02 40.08 18.83
N LEU A 19 0.51 39.26 19.77
CA LEU A 19 1.15 37.99 19.44
C LEU A 19 0.19 37.01 18.77
N ALA A 20 -1.05 36.91 19.27
CA ALA A 20 -2.08 36.07 18.68
C ALA A 20 -2.47 36.53 17.26
N LEU A 21 -2.64 37.84 17.07
CA LEU A 21 -2.90 38.42 15.74
C LEU A 21 -1.72 38.19 14.79
N GLY A 22 -0.49 38.37 15.27
CA GLY A 22 0.71 38.10 14.49
C GLY A 22 0.84 36.63 14.08
N ALA A 23 0.58 35.70 15.00
CA ALA A 23 0.56 34.27 14.71
C ALA A 23 -0.55 33.91 13.70
N GLY A 24 -1.75 34.46 13.87
CA GLY A 24 -2.86 34.27 12.93
C GLY A 24 -2.54 34.79 11.53
N ALA A 25 -1.95 35.99 11.44
CA ALA A 25 -1.51 36.55 10.17
C ALA A 25 -0.41 35.69 9.51
N PHE A 26 0.55 35.18 10.28
CA PHE A 26 1.59 34.28 9.77
C PHE A 26 1.00 32.98 9.21
N VAL A 27 0.11 32.32 9.96
CA VAL A 27 -0.56 31.09 9.50
C VAL A 27 -1.37 31.34 8.22
N TYR A 28 -2.13 32.43 8.16
CA TYR A 28 -2.94 32.77 6.99
C TYR A 28 -2.11 33.21 5.78
N SER A 29 -0.90 33.74 6.00
CA SER A 29 -0.09 34.32 4.93
C SER A 29 0.46 33.32 3.92
N GLY A 30 0.53 32.02 4.26
CA GLY A 30 1.17 31.00 3.43
C GLY A 30 2.69 31.14 3.29
N LEU A 31 3.33 31.99 4.10
CA LEU A 31 4.78 32.23 4.03
C LEU A 31 5.63 31.04 4.47
N TYR A 32 5.08 30.15 5.30
CA TYR A 32 5.79 28.96 5.76
C TYR A 32 5.62 27.83 4.76
N ASN A 33 6.72 27.38 4.17
CA ASN A 33 6.72 26.20 3.31
C ASN A 33 6.52 24.93 4.15
N ILE A 34 5.49 24.15 3.82
CA ILE A 34 5.16 22.89 4.52
C ILE A 34 5.67 21.65 3.77
N GLY A 35 6.36 21.84 2.64
CA GLY A 35 6.96 20.76 1.87
C GLY A 35 7.92 19.92 2.74
N ALA A 36 7.84 18.60 2.62
CA ALA A 36 8.70 17.68 3.36
C ALA A 36 10.18 17.75 2.92
N ASP A 37 10.43 18.31 1.73
CA ASP A 37 11.75 18.60 1.17
C ASP A 37 12.40 19.86 1.75
N ASP A 38 11.64 20.72 2.44
CA ASP A 38 12.15 21.89 3.14
C ASP A 38 12.29 21.61 4.64
N HIS A 39 13.51 21.22 5.02
CA HIS A 39 13.77 20.78 6.38
C HIS A 39 13.72 21.94 7.39
N HIS A 40 13.13 21.66 8.55
CA HIS A 40 13.20 22.57 9.69
C HIS A 40 14.64 23.00 9.99
N THR A 41 14.78 24.22 10.51
CA THR A 41 16.05 24.66 11.10
C THR A 41 16.52 23.67 12.16
N LYS A 42 17.84 23.52 12.34
CA LYS A 42 18.42 22.54 13.28
C LYS A 42 17.84 22.65 14.70
N LEU A 43 17.56 23.87 15.16
CA LEU A 43 16.97 24.12 16.48
C LEU A 43 15.54 23.58 16.57
N VAL A 44 14.71 23.89 15.57
CA VAL A 44 13.32 23.43 15.53
C VAL A 44 13.28 21.91 15.37
N HIS A 45 14.09 21.35 14.48
CA HIS A 45 14.21 19.90 14.30
C HIS A 45 14.60 19.21 15.61
N SER A 46 15.63 19.71 16.32
CA SER A 46 16.07 19.14 17.59
C SER A 46 15.00 19.23 18.69
N ALA A 47 14.27 20.35 18.76
CA ALA A 47 13.16 20.50 19.71
C ALA A 47 12.01 19.51 19.41
N LEU A 48 11.63 19.36 18.14
CA LEU A 48 10.60 18.41 17.71
C LEU A 48 11.02 16.96 17.95
N GLN A 49 12.26 16.61 17.63
CA GLN A 49 12.82 15.28 17.90
C GLN A 49 12.80 14.98 19.41
N THR A 50 13.28 15.92 20.24
CA THR A 50 13.28 15.74 21.70
C THR A 50 11.86 15.57 22.25
N LEU A 51 10.90 16.37 21.76
CA LEU A 51 9.49 16.26 22.14
C LEU A 51 8.93 14.89 21.79
N ARG A 52 9.19 14.40 20.57
CA ARG A 52 8.75 13.08 20.10
C ARG A 52 9.34 11.97 20.98
N ASP A 53 10.65 11.93 21.13
CA ASP A 53 11.35 10.84 21.82
C ASP A 53 10.95 10.80 23.32
N ARG A 54 10.83 11.96 23.97
CA ARG A 54 10.32 12.06 25.36
C ARG A 54 8.87 11.61 25.48
N SER A 55 8.03 11.96 24.52
CA SER A 55 6.62 11.56 24.52
C SER A 55 6.48 10.05 24.37
N ILE A 56 7.20 9.44 23.42
CA ILE A 56 7.20 7.98 23.22
C ILE A 56 7.58 7.28 24.53
N HIS A 57 8.73 7.65 25.11
CA HIS A 57 9.24 7.05 26.33
C HIS A 57 8.26 7.16 27.52
N MET A 58 7.64 8.33 27.70
CA MET A 58 6.66 8.53 28.77
C MET A 58 5.39 7.69 28.57
N ARG A 59 5.00 7.40 27.32
CA ARG A 59 3.80 6.63 27.01
C ARG A 59 4.04 5.12 26.95
N SER A 60 5.29 4.72 26.73
CA SER A 60 5.72 3.32 26.67
C SER A 60 6.15 2.74 28.02
N GLN A 61 6.47 3.59 29.02
CA GLN A 61 7.07 3.19 30.29
C GLN A 61 6.36 2.01 30.99
N ASP A 62 5.03 2.00 30.97
CA ASP A 62 4.17 1.05 31.71
C ASP A 62 3.78 -0.17 30.86
N ILE A 63 4.25 -0.24 29.61
CA ILE A 63 4.01 -1.36 28.71
C ILE A 63 4.75 -2.59 29.24
N LYS A 64 4.02 -3.70 29.36
CA LYS A 64 4.56 -4.99 29.76
C LYS A 64 5.05 -5.72 28.52
N VAL A 65 6.34 -6.01 28.47
CA VAL A 65 6.97 -6.74 27.37
C VAL A 65 6.71 -8.24 27.59
N PRO A 66 6.10 -8.95 26.63
CA PRO A 66 5.96 -10.40 26.68
C PRO A 66 7.31 -11.09 26.41
N ASP A 67 7.34 -12.41 26.42
CA ASP A 67 8.53 -13.14 25.97
C ASP A 67 8.73 -12.95 24.46
N LEU A 68 9.84 -12.33 24.07
CA LEU A 68 10.19 -12.03 22.69
C LEU A 68 11.09 -13.10 22.05
N GLU A 69 11.45 -14.14 22.80
CA GLU A 69 12.35 -15.20 22.33
C GLU A 69 11.60 -16.38 21.67
N ASP A 70 10.27 -16.32 21.60
CA ASP A 70 9.45 -17.32 20.93
C ASP A 70 9.78 -17.38 19.41
N PRO A 71 10.29 -18.51 18.90
CA PRO A 71 10.62 -18.66 17.48
C PRO A 71 9.43 -18.45 16.53
N GLN A 72 8.21 -18.80 16.94
CA GLN A 72 7.01 -18.60 16.12
C GLN A 72 6.65 -17.11 16.03
N LEU A 73 6.77 -16.40 17.15
CA LEU A 73 6.55 -14.96 17.23
C LEU A 73 7.54 -14.20 16.33
N ILE A 74 8.83 -14.56 16.39
CA ILE A 74 9.88 -13.99 15.54
C ILE A 74 9.63 -14.32 14.05
N LEU A 75 9.21 -15.55 13.75
CA LEU A 75 8.95 -15.98 12.37
C LEU A 75 7.78 -15.21 11.75
N LYS A 76 6.67 -15.03 12.50
CA LYS A 76 5.54 -14.20 12.06
C LYS A 76 5.98 -12.75 11.84
N GLY A 77 6.74 -12.20 12.78
CA GLY A 77 7.27 -10.83 12.70
C GLY A 77 8.16 -10.58 11.50
N ALA A 78 8.91 -11.60 11.04
CA ALA A 78 9.73 -11.52 9.84
C ALA A 78 8.89 -11.25 8.58
N GLY A 79 7.78 -11.98 8.42
CA GLY A 79 6.86 -11.78 7.30
C GLY A 79 6.20 -10.40 7.32
N GLN A 80 5.71 -10.00 8.50
CA GLN A 80 5.09 -8.69 8.73
C GLN A 80 6.05 -7.52 8.44
N TYR A 81 7.28 -7.61 8.96
CA TYR A 81 8.31 -6.61 8.69
C TYR A 81 8.61 -6.53 7.19
N ALA A 82 8.76 -7.68 6.52
CA ALA A 82 9.03 -7.76 5.10
C ALA A 82 7.96 -7.04 4.26
N ALA A 83 6.68 -7.26 4.61
CA ALA A 83 5.53 -6.70 3.92
C ALA A 83 5.37 -5.18 4.14
N MET A 84 5.58 -4.69 5.36
CA MET A 84 5.11 -3.35 5.76
C MET A 84 6.23 -2.35 6.09
N CYS A 85 7.40 -2.82 6.51
CA CYS A 85 8.41 -1.95 7.13
C CYS A 85 9.66 -1.73 6.27
N THR A 86 9.97 -2.66 5.36
CA THR A 86 11.25 -2.67 4.62
C THR A 86 11.46 -1.48 3.70
N GLN A 87 10.38 -0.94 3.12
CA GLN A 87 10.47 0.21 2.22
C GLN A 87 10.98 1.45 2.95
N CYS A 88 10.65 1.64 4.23
CA CYS A 88 11.08 2.80 5.01
C CYS A 88 12.32 2.49 5.86
N HIS A 89 12.35 1.33 6.52
CA HIS A 89 13.33 0.99 7.56
C HIS A 89 14.46 0.06 7.11
N LEU A 90 14.44 -0.38 5.85
CA LEU A 90 15.47 -1.17 5.17
C LEU A 90 15.64 -2.60 5.71
N THR A 91 16.37 -3.42 4.95
CA THR A 91 16.74 -4.80 5.32
C THR A 91 18.26 -4.92 5.52
N PRO A 92 18.77 -6.01 6.13
CA PRO A 92 20.19 -6.25 6.21
C PRO A 92 20.87 -6.26 4.84
N GLY A 93 21.92 -5.46 4.69
CA GLY A 93 22.64 -5.28 3.42
C GLY A 93 22.02 -4.27 2.46
N GLN A 94 20.88 -3.66 2.81
CA GLN A 94 20.29 -2.57 2.05
C GLN A 94 20.72 -1.22 2.62
N THR A 95 21.10 -0.29 1.75
CA THR A 95 21.53 1.06 2.12
C THR A 95 20.45 2.11 1.89
N ASP A 96 19.51 1.87 0.96
CA ASP A 96 18.44 2.81 0.62
C ASP A 96 17.24 2.13 -0.06
N SER A 97 16.16 2.88 -0.25
CA SER A 97 14.96 2.51 -1.02
C SER A 97 14.44 3.71 -1.84
N GLU A 98 13.49 3.49 -2.75
CA GLU A 98 12.97 4.58 -3.59
C GLU A 98 12.22 5.65 -2.78
N ILE A 99 11.48 5.25 -1.73
CA ILE A 99 10.68 6.17 -0.92
C ILE A 99 11.51 6.93 0.12
N ARG A 100 12.57 6.30 0.65
CA ARG A 100 13.29 6.78 1.83
C ARG A 100 13.86 8.20 1.68
N PRO A 101 14.42 8.63 0.53
CA PRO A 101 14.89 10.01 0.35
C PRO A 101 13.80 11.09 0.55
N GLY A 102 12.54 10.76 0.27
CA GLY A 102 11.40 11.67 0.45
C GLY A 102 10.80 11.68 1.85
N LEU A 103 11.28 10.82 2.77
CA LEU A 103 10.73 10.70 4.11
C LEU A 103 11.36 11.72 5.07
N TYR A 104 10.50 12.53 5.69
CA TYR A 104 10.88 13.48 6.71
C TYR A 104 9.98 13.35 7.96
N PRO A 105 10.55 13.14 9.17
CA PRO A 105 11.96 12.87 9.43
C PRO A 105 12.43 11.56 8.79
N GLN A 106 13.74 11.45 8.55
CA GLN A 106 14.34 10.22 8.04
C GLN A 106 14.15 9.06 9.03
N PRO A 107 13.56 7.93 8.62
CA PRO A 107 13.39 6.77 9.50
C PRO A 107 14.74 6.13 9.85
N PRO A 108 14.92 5.55 11.05
CA PRO A 108 16.13 4.80 11.38
C PRO A 108 16.28 3.56 10.49
N ASN A 109 17.52 3.11 10.29
CA ASN A 109 17.80 1.83 9.66
C ASN A 109 17.69 0.72 10.72
N LEU A 110 16.55 0.03 10.76
CA LEU A 110 16.29 -0.99 11.78
C LEU A 110 17.10 -2.27 11.57
N ALA A 111 17.78 -2.42 10.43
CA ALA A 111 18.77 -3.48 10.22
C ALA A 111 20.14 -3.16 10.85
N GLN A 112 20.33 -1.97 11.41
CA GLN A 112 21.58 -1.53 12.06
C GLN A 112 21.36 -1.01 13.47
N GLU A 113 20.15 -0.55 13.78
CA GLU A 113 19.79 0.06 15.06
C GLU A 113 18.85 -0.82 15.88
N ARG A 114 19.09 -0.88 17.19
CA ARG A 114 18.18 -1.51 18.15
C ARG A 114 17.32 -0.45 18.83
N VAL A 115 16.01 -0.70 18.82
CA VAL A 115 15.03 0.13 19.52
C VAL A 115 14.56 -0.61 20.77
N ASP A 116 14.31 0.12 21.85
CA ASP A 116 13.71 -0.45 23.06
C ASP A 116 12.37 -1.12 22.71
N PRO A 117 12.09 -2.35 23.17
CA PRO A 117 10.86 -3.06 22.81
C PRO A 117 9.57 -2.31 23.17
N LYS A 118 9.53 -1.57 24.27
CA LYS A 118 8.34 -0.82 24.69
C LYS A 118 8.12 0.37 23.76
N ASP A 119 9.19 1.08 23.42
CA ASP A 119 9.15 2.20 22.47
C ASP A 119 8.75 1.70 21.08
N ALA A 120 9.34 0.59 20.62
CA ALA A 120 9.02 -0.04 19.34
C ALA A 120 7.54 -0.44 19.28
N PHE A 121 7.02 -1.11 20.30
CA PHE A 121 5.60 -1.48 20.38
C PHE A 121 4.70 -0.23 20.30
N TRP A 122 4.99 0.79 21.11
CA TRP A 122 4.18 2.00 21.14
C TRP A 122 4.19 2.74 19.79
N VAL A 123 5.36 2.86 19.16
CA VAL A 123 5.53 3.51 17.86
C VAL A 123 4.87 2.72 16.73
N ILE A 124 4.98 1.39 16.70
CA ILE A 124 4.30 0.57 15.69
C ILE A 124 2.77 0.70 15.86
N LYS A 125 2.28 0.63 17.10
CA LYS A 125 0.84 0.73 17.40
C LYS A 125 0.25 2.08 17.02
N HIS A 126 0.94 3.17 17.34
CA HIS A 126 0.37 4.53 17.26
C HIS A 126 0.94 5.39 16.13
N GLY A 127 1.99 4.93 15.45
CA GLY A 127 2.70 5.71 14.46
C GLY A 127 3.42 6.92 15.07
N VAL A 128 3.86 7.83 14.21
CA VAL A 128 4.45 9.10 14.63
C VAL A 128 3.76 10.25 13.90
N LYS A 129 3.14 11.14 14.68
CA LYS A 129 2.43 12.31 14.14
C LYS A 129 3.37 13.21 13.34
N MET A 130 2.86 13.79 12.25
CA MET A 130 3.63 14.62 11.30
C MET A 130 4.83 13.88 10.71
N SER A 131 4.66 12.58 10.44
CA SER A 131 5.62 11.76 9.70
C SER A 131 4.86 10.76 8.82
N ALA A 132 5.59 10.04 7.97
CA ALA A 132 5.01 8.94 7.18
C ALA A 132 4.86 7.63 7.96
N MET A 133 5.19 7.56 9.26
CA MET A 133 5.04 6.34 10.06
C MET A 133 3.56 6.15 10.49
N PRO A 134 2.84 5.18 9.91
CA PRO A 134 1.41 4.99 10.17
C PRO A 134 1.17 4.31 11.53
N ALA A 135 -0.09 4.37 11.99
CA ALA A 135 -0.54 3.73 13.22
C ALA A 135 -1.11 2.34 12.92
N TRP A 136 -0.30 1.28 13.08
CA TRP A 136 -0.72 -0.09 12.74
C TRP A 136 -1.76 -0.67 13.70
N GLY A 137 -1.96 -0.07 14.88
CA GLY A 137 -2.99 -0.48 15.82
C GLY A 137 -4.43 -0.33 15.31
N PHE A 138 -4.64 0.29 14.15
CA PHE A 138 -5.94 0.31 13.48
C PHE A 138 -6.22 -0.96 12.67
N SER A 139 -5.19 -1.70 12.26
CA SER A 139 -5.32 -2.91 11.43
C SER A 139 -4.75 -4.17 12.10
N HIS A 140 -3.98 -4.03 13.18
CA HIS A 140 -3.31 -5.13 13.85
C HIS A 140 -3.51 -5.07 15.35
N GLU A 141 -3.87 -6.22 15.92
CA GLU A 141 -3.97 -6.41 17.37
C GLU A 141 -2.58 -6.48 18.04
N ASP A 142 -2.54 -6.27 19.35
CA ASP A 142 -1.30 -6.25 20.14
C ASP A 142 -0.39 -7.48 19.92
N PRO A 143 -0.88 -8.72 19.81
CA PRO A 143 -0.01 -9.87 19.53
C PRO A 143 0.75 -9.77 18.21
N ALA A 144 0.12 -9.24 17.15
CA ALA A 144 0.73 -9.02 15.85
C ALA A 144 1.79 -7.91 15.89
N ILE A 145 1.56 -6.89 16.71
CA ILE A 145 2.55 -5.83 16.97
C ILE A 145 3.75 -6.42 17.73
N TRP A 146 3.50 -7.27 18.72
CA TRP A 146 4.58 -7.94 19.44
C TRP A 146 5.40 -8.90 18.57
N SER A 147 4.84 -9.53 17.55
CA SER A 147 5.63 -10.32 16.59
C SER A 147 6.61 -9.45 15.81
N MET A 148 6.16 -8.30 15.31
CA MET A 148 7.07 -7.33 14.67
C MET A 148 8.18 -6.89 15.64
N VAL A 149 7.84 -6.54 16.89
CA VAL A 149 8.83 -6.13 17.89
C VAL A 149 9.83 -7.24 18.20
N ALA A 150 9.37 -8.49 18.35
CA ALA A 150 10.25 -9.64 18.58
C ALA A 150 11.25 -9.83 17.43
N PHE A 151 10.79 -9.71 16.19
CA PHE A 151 11.66 -9.77 15.02
C PHE A 151 12.66 -8.60 14.97
N LEU A 152 12.24 -7.38 15.30
CA LEU A 152 13.13 -6.21 15.38
C LEU A 152 14.29 -6.42 16.37
N GLN A 153 14.09 -7.21 17.43
CA GLN A 153 15.19 -7.56 18.36
C GLN A 153 16.20 -8.54 17.77
N LYS A 154 15.89 -9.24 16.68
CA LYS A 154 16.84 -10.15 16.01
C LYS A 154 17.46 -9.53 14.76
N LEU A 155 16.75 -8.61 14.11
CA LEU A 155 17.10 -8.04 12.81
C LEU A 155 18.53 -7.49 12.70
N PRO A 156 19.07 -6.71 13.67
CA PRO A 156 20.42 -6.13 13.56
C PRO A 156 21.55 -7.16 13.56
N ASP A 157 21.32 -8.38 14.06
CA ASP A 157 22.33 -9.45 14.07
C ASP A 157 22.25 -10.35 12.82
N MET A 158 21.28 -10.12 11.93
CA MET A 158 21.07 -10.95 10.76
C MET A 158 21.94 -10.50 9.58
N THR A 159 22.48 -11.49 8.87
CA THR A 159 22.99 -11.29 7.51
C THR A 159 21.83 -11.19 6.51
N ALA A 160 22.09 -10.61 5.34
CA ALA A 160 21.12 -10.55 4.24
C ALA A 160 20.61 -11.95 3.82
N ALA A 161 21.44 -12.99 3.94
CA ALA A 161 21.05 -14.36 3.63
C ALA A 161 20.10 -14.93 4.68
N GLN A 162 20.39 -14.73 5.97
CA GLN A 162 19.52 -15.16 7.07
C GLN A 162 18.16 -14.45 7.03
N TYR A 163 18.15 -13.15 6.72
CA TYR A 163 16.92 -12.38 6.53
C TYR A 163 16.05 -12.97 5.42
N LYS A 164 16.62 -13.25 4.24
CA LYS A 164 15.87 -13.86 3.13
C LYS A 164 15.30 -15.23 3.49
N ASP A 165 16.06 -16.05 4.19
CA ASP A 165 15.65 -17.39 4.60
C ASP A 165 14.52 -17.38 5.66
N ILE A 166 14.55 -16.47 6.63
CA ILE A 166 13.47 -16.38 7.62
C ILE A 166 12.19 -15.82 7.02
N VAL A 167 12.28 -14.82 6.14
CA VAL A 167 11.11 -14.25 5.44
C VAL A 167 10.46 -15.29 4.51
N ALA A 168 11.25 -16.08 3.78
CA ALA A 168 10.72 -17.12 2.90
C ALA A 168 9.99 -18.25 3.64
N ARG A 169 10.25 -18.42 4.95
CA ARG A 169 9.59 -19.41 5.81
C ARG A 169 8.44 -18.84 6.63
N ALA A 170 8.26 -17.53 6.61
CA ALA A 170 7.20 -16.88 7.39
C ALA A 170 5.83 -17.29 6.84
N PRO A 171 4.84 -17.57 7.72
CA PRO A 171 3.48 -17.81 7.28
C PRO A 171 2.90 -16.55 6.61
N PRO A 172 1.92 -16.69 5.69
CA PRO A 172 1.07 -15.58 5.28
C PRO A 172 0.44 -14.95 6.54
N ASP A 173 0.31 -13.62 6.56
CA ASP A 173 -0.20 -12.94 7.75
C ASP A 173 -1.72 -13.09 7.84
N GLU A 174 -2.19 -13.98 8.72
CA GLU A 174 -3.62 -14.26 8.95
C GLU A 174 -4.37 -13.05 9.52
N ASP A 175 -3.67 -12.09 10.13
CA ASP A 175 -4.27 -10.84 10.65
C ASP A 175 -4.59 -9.83 9.53
N MET A 176 -4.18 -10.11 8.28
CA MET A 176 -4.62 -9.40 7.09
C MET A 176 -5.93 -9.97 6.51
N ASP A 177 -6.44 -11.09 7.06
CA ASP A 177 -7.68 -11.76 6.64
C ASP A 177 -8.88 -11.49 7.58
N MET A 178 -8.75 -10.57 8.55
CA MET A 178 -9.84 -10.24 9.48
C MET A 178 -10.85 -9.27 8.83
N GLU A 179 -12.07 -9.81 8.62
CA GLU A 179 -13.35 -9.17 8.35
C GLU A 179 -13.36 -7.62 8.39
N MET A 180 -13.34 -6.99 7.22
CA MET A 180 -13.91 -5.66 7.05
C MET A 180 -15.45 -5.78 6.99
N GLY A 181 -16.03 -6.06 8.15
CA GLY A 181 -17.39 -5.63 8.45
C GLY A 181 -17.38 -4.11 8.64
N ASP A 182 -18.12 -3.42 7.78
CA ASP A 182 -18.73 -2.10 7.97
C ASP A 182 -17.95 -1.09 8.85
N GLY A 183 -17.19 -0.18 8.22
CA GLY A 183 -16.64 0.99 8.91
C GLY A 183 -15.43 1.62 8.23
N GLY A 184 -15.65 2.39 7.18
CA GLY A 184 -14.60 3.17 6.52
C GLY A 184 -14.16 4.38 7.35
N HIS A 185 -12.84 4.62 7.43
CA HIS A 185 -12.28 5.95 7.73
C HIS A 185 -10.93 6.15 7.00
N SER A 186 -10.99 6.87 5.88
CA SER A 186 -9.88 7.58 5.25
C SER A 186 -9.56 8.86 6.04
N HIS A 187 -8.27 9.19 6.18
CA HIS A 187 -7.83 10.54 6.52
C HIS A 187 -7.30 11.19 5.24
N ASP A 188 -8.15 11.99 4.60
CA ASP A 188 -7.77 13.02 3.64
C ASP A 188 -7.58 14.36 4.37
N HIS A 189 -6.63 15.17 3.90
CA HIS A 189 -6.50 16.57 4.25
C HIS A 189 -6.99 17.42 3.06
N GLY A 190 -8.20 17.98 3.19
CA GLY A 190 -8.69 19.07 2.37
C GLY A 190 -9.82 19.80 3.09
N ASP A 191 -9.59 21.06 3.46
CA ASP A 191 -10.55 21.90 4.17
C ASP A 191 -11.88 22.09 3.41
N GLY A 192 -13.00 22.12 4.15
CA GLY A 192 -14.13 22.99 3.79
C GLY A 192 -15.55 22.42 3.85
N ALA A 193 -16.06 22.24 5.07
CA ALA A 193 -17.45 22.44 5.50
C ALA A 193 -18.61 21.56 4.95
N ALA A 194 -19.18 20.80 5.90
CA ALA A 194 -20.60 20.54 6.14
C ALA A 194 -21.40 19.58 5.23
N ALA A 195 -21.57 18.37 5.79
CA ALA A 195 -22.80 17.57 5.91
C ALA A 195 -23.48 16.99 4.65
N GLY A 196 -23.43 15.66 4.55
CA GLY A 196 -24.31 14.83 3.73
C GLY A 196 -23.60 13.54 3.32
N ALA A 197 -23.96 12.42 3.93
CA ALA A 197 -23.46 11.09 3.64
C ALA A 197 -23.82 10.63 2.22
N ASP A 198 -22.90 9.93 1.54
CA ASP A 198 -23.18 8.88 0.56
C ASP A 198 -21.88 8.08 0.25
N ASP A 199 -22.03 6.76 0.20
CA ASP A 199 -20.99 5.73 0.09
C ASP A 199 -20.27 5.73 -1.28
N HIS A 200 -18.94 5.75 -1.29
CA HIS A 200 -18.12 5.49 -2.48
C HIS A 200 -17.01 4.47 -2.19
N HIS A 201 -17.07 3.34 -2.89
CA HIS A 201 -16.03 2.31 -3.00
C HIS A 201 -14.68 2.92 -3.47
N ALA A 202 -13.60 2.72 -2.71
CA ALA A 202 -12.25 3.08 -3.15
C ALA A 202 -11.76 2.11 -4.23
N ALA A 203 -11.50 2.61 -5.44
CA ALA A 203 -10.92 1.84 -6.54
C ALA A 203 -9.44 1.48 -6.25
N ALA A 204 -9.02 0.26 -6.60
CA ALA A 204 -7.63 -0.16 -6.55
C ALA A 204 -6.74 0.72 -7.45
N ALA A 205 -5.46 0.92 -7.06
CA ALA A 205 -4.51 1.69 -7.88
C ALA A 205 -4.41 1.10 -9.31
N PRO A 206 -4.43 1.93 -10.37
CA PRO A 206 -4.49 1.45 -11.74
C PRO A 206 -3.25 0.63 -12.12
N LEU A 207 -3.44 -0.49 -12.81
CA LEU A 207 -2.34 -1.31 -13.35
C LEU A 207 -1.44 -0.47 -14.25
N SER A 208 -0.20 -0.17 -13.80
CA SER A 208 0.78 0.56 -14.62
C SER A 208 1.46 -0.35 -15.63
N PHE A 209 1.70 0.19 -16.83
CA PHE A 209 2.49 -0.45 -17.88
C PHE A 209 3.82 0.28 -18.13
N ASP A 210 4.29 1.08 -17.18
CA ASP A 210 5.52 1.84 -17.30
C ASP A 210 6.71 0.93 -17.60
N GLY A 211 7.50 1.31 -18.60
CA GLY A 211 8.65 0.53 -19.07
C GLY A 211 8.31 -0.66 -19.96
N MET A 212 7.04 -1.00 -20.18
CA MET A 212 6.62 -2.02 -21.15
C MET A 212 6.55 -1.44 -22.57
N LYS A 213 6.80 -2.28 -23.58
CA LYS A 213 6.81 -1.85 -25.00
C LYS A 213 6.04 -2.83 -25.88
N PRO A 214 5.35 -2.34 -26.93
CA PRO A 214 4.72 -3.22 -27.91
C PRO A 214 5.74 -4.17 -28.56
N GLY A 215 5.43 -5.46 -28.64
CA GLY A 215 6.25 -6.46 -29.32
C GLY A 215 7.54 -6.82 -28.60
N ALA A 216 7.74 -6.45 -27.34
CA ALA A 216 8.95 -6.79 -26.59
C ALA A 216 9.04 -8.29 -26.24
N ALA A 217 7.91 -8.97 -26.14
CA ALA A 217 7.78 -10.41 -25.93
C ALA A 217 6.67 -11.01 -26.84
N PRO A 218 6.90 -11.14 -28.16
CA PRO A 218 5.85 -11.47 -29.13
C PRO A 218 5.20 -12.84 -28.92
N GLU A 219 5.96 -13.82 -28.42
CA GLU A 219 5.42 -15.15 -28.06
C GLU A 219 4.45 -15.06 -26.87
N ALA A 220 4.75 -14.22 -25.88
CA ALA A 220 3.91 -14.02 -24.71
C ALA A 220 2.64 -13.22 -25.06
N GLU A 221 2.78 -12.19 -25.89
CA GLU A 221 1.64 -11.44 -26.44
C GLU A 221 0.71 -12.33 -27.26
N ALA A 222 1.24 -13.29 -28.03
CA ALA A 222 0.42 -14.25 -28.76
C ALA A 222 -0.41 -15.16 -27.81
N VAL A 223 0.16 -15.55 -26.66
CA VAL A 223 -0.58 -16.29 -25.63
C VAL A 223 -1.66 -15.43 -24.98
N ALA A 224 -1.36 -14.16 -24.66
CA ALA A 224 -2.34 -13.21 -24.13
C ALA A 224 -3.54 -13.05 -25.08
N LYS A 225 -3.28 -12.82 -26.38
CA LYS A 225 -4.33 -12.76 -27.41
C LYS A 225 -5.15 -14.05 -27.49
N SER A 226 -4.49 -15.20 -27.42
CA SER A 226 -5.17 -16.51 -27.46
C SER A 226 -6.08 -16.70 -26.24
N PHE A 227 -5.66 -16.24 -25.07
CA PHE A 227 -6.43 -16.29 -23.83
C PHE A 227 -7.69 -15.41 -23.92
N GLN A 228 -7.54 -14.17 -24.36
CA GLN A 228 -8.66 -13.24 -24.58
C GLN A 228 -9.65 -13.79 -25.62
N GLN A 229 -9.17 -14.36 -26.72
CA GLN A 229 -10.00 -14.99 -27.74
C GLN A 229 -10.71 -16.26 -27.24
N ALA A 230 -10.09 -17.03 -26.34
CA ALA A 230 -10.72 -18.20 -25.74
C ALA A 230 -11.88 -17.80 -24.82
N LEU A 231 -11.69 -16.75 -24.00
CA LEU A 231 -12.75 -16.17 -23.17
C LEU A 231 -13.92 -15.67 -24.02
N GLN A 232 -13.66 -14.89 -25.08
CA GLN A 232 -14.70 -14.35 -25.96
C GLN A 232 -15.48 -15.44 -26.72
N ARG A 233 -14.81 -16.53 -27.12
CA ARG A 233 -15.47 -17.68 -27.78
C ARG A 233 -16.22 -18.58 -26.80
N GLY A 234 -15.99 -18.41 -25.49
CA GLY A 234 -16.49 -19.29 -24.44
C GLY A 234 -15.87 -20.68 -24.45
N ASP A 235 -14.62 -20.78 -24.91
CA ASP A 235 -13.86 -22.02 -24.95
C ASP A 235 -13.14 -22.24 -23.61
N ARG A 236 -13.89 -22.77 -22.64
CA ARG A 236 -13.43 -23.02 -21.27
C ARG A 236 -12.14 -23.87 -21.23
N ASP A 237 -12.06 -24.91 -22.04
CA ASP A 237 -10.91 -25.81 -22.05
C ASP A 237 -9.66 -25.12 -22.61
N ALA A 238 -9.81 -24.29 -23.65
CA ALA A 238 -8.71 -23.49 -24.17
C ALA A 238 -8.22 -22.46 -23.13
N VAL A 239 -9.13 -21.81 -22.39
CA VAL A 239 -8.77 -20.89 -21.30
C VAL A 239 -7.92 -21.64 -20.25
N LEU A 240 -8.43 -22.75 -19.74
CA LEU A 240 -7.76 -23.53 -18.69
C LEU A 240 -6.44 -24.17 -19.15
N ALA A 241 -6.29 -24.44 -20.46
CA ALA A 241 -5.06 -24.92 -21.05
C ALA A 241 -3.97 -23.85 -21.12
N LEU A 242 -4.32 -22.57 -21.21
CA LEU A 242 -3.35 -21.46 -21.26
C LEU A 242 -2.88 -21.04 -19.86
N LEU A 243 -3.72 -21.25 -18.84
CA LEU A 243 -3.35 -21.04 -17.43
C LEU A 243 -2.42 -22.14 -16.93
N SER A 244 -1.41 -21.76 -16.15
CA SER A 244 -0.59 -22.72 -15.40
C SER A 244 -1.40 -23.34 -14.25
N PRO A 245 -1.11 -24.57 -13.81
CA PRO A 245 -1.83 -25.19 -12.68
C PRO A 245 -1.84 -24.31 -11.43
N GLU A 246 -0.72 -23.60 -11.16
CA GLU A 246 -0.55 -22.71 -10.00
C GLU A 246 -0.95 -21.25 -10.33
N ALA A 247 -1.78 -21.02 -11.35
CA ALA A 247 -2.12 -19.65 -11.74
C ALA A 247 -3.04 -18.99 -10.71
N THR A 248 -2.80 -17.70 -10.45
CA THR A 248 -3.70 -16.86 -9.67
C THR A 248 -4.47 -15.92 -10.58
N ILE A 249 -5.73 -15.68 -10.27
CA ILE A 249 -6.58 -14.71 -10.97
C ILE A 249 -6.98 -13.67 -9.95
N SER A 250 -6.74 -12.40 -10.24
CA SER A 250 -7.15 -11.29 -9.41
C SER A 250 -8.02 -10.31 -10.20
N GLU A 251 -9.12 -9.89 -9.60
CA GLU A 251 -9.99 -8.85 -10.12
C GLU A 251 -10.44 -7.96 -8.96
N SER A 252 -10.35 -6.65 -9.13
CA SER A 252 -10.80 -5.66 -8.13
C SER A 252 -10.21 -5.88 -6.72
N GLY A 253 -8.96 -6.36 -6.66
CA GLY A 253 -8.23 -6.61 -5.40
C GLY A 253 -8.50 -7.98 -4.75
N GLN A 254 -9.50 -8.74 -5.22
CA GLN A 254 -9.70 -10.13 -4.77
C GLN A 254 -8.79 -11.06 -5.56
N THR A 255 -8.19 -12.07 -4.92
CA THR A 255 -7.34 -13.06 -5.60
C THR A 255 -7.85 -14.46 -5.33
N GLN A 256 -7.91 -15.28 -6.37
CA GLN A 256 -8.37 -16.67 -6.31
C GLN A 256 -7.41 -17.59 -7.05
N SER A 257 -7.43 -18.88 -6.71
CA SER A 257 -6.68 -19.91 -7.44
C SER A 257 -7.34 -20.20 -8.79
N ARG A 258 -6.57 -20.79 -9.71
CA ARG A 258 -7.09 -21.32 -10.98
C ARG A 258 -8.26 -22.28 -10.78
N GLU A 259 -8.20 -23.13 -9.77
CA GLU A 259 -9.25 -24.13 -9.50
C GLU A 259 -10.54 -23.46 -9.03
N ALA A 260 -10.44 -22.47 -8.14
CA ALA A 260 -11.58 -21.68 -7.69
C ALA A 260 -12.18 -20.84 -8.83
N TYR A 261 -11.32 -20.18 -9.60
CA TYR A 261 -11.73 -19.43 -10.80
C TYR A 261 -12.44 -20.32 -11.82
N ALA A 262 -11.91 -21.51 -12.07
CA ALA A 262 -12.56 -22.47 -12.95
C ALA A 262 -13.92 -22.88 -12.39
N ALA A 263 -14.02 -23.21 -11.10
CA ALA A 263 -15.24 -23.72 -10.50
C ALA A 263 -16.41 -22.72 -10.56
N ASP A 264 -16.15 -21.43 -10.39
CA ASP A 264 -17.19 -20.42 -10.18
C ASP A 264 -17.16 -19.30 -11.24
N HIS A 265 -16.14 -18.46 -11.21
CA HIS A 265 -16.13 -17.19 -11.95
C HIS A 265 -15.96 -17.31 -13.47
N LEU A 266 -15.19 -18.30 -13.96
CA LEU A 266 -14.88 -18.45 -15.40
C LEU A 266 -16.14 -18.55 -16.29
N SER A 267 -17.20 -19.19 -15.79
CA SER A 267 -18.44 -19.33 -16.56
C SER A 267 -19.17 -17.98 -16.69
N GLY A 268 -19.10 -17.14 -15.64
CA GLY A 268 -19.64 -15.78 -15.63
C GLY A 268 -18.90 -14.89 -16.61
N ASP A 269 -17.56 -14.90 -16.58
CA ASP A 269 -16.73 -14.06 -17.47
C ASP A 269 -16.92 -14.40 -18.94
N ILE A 270 -17.00 -15.70 -19.26
CA ILE A 270 -17.32 -16.18 -20.60
C ILE A 270 -18.70 -15.66 -21.05
N ALA A 271 -19.71 -15.76 -20.18
CA ALA A 271 -21.05 -15.30 -20.51
C ALA A 271 -21.10 -13.77 -20.72
N PHE A 272 -20.43 -13.01 -19.85
CA PHE A 272 -20.30 -11.57 -19.94
C PHE A 272 -19.62 -11.13 -21.24
N LEU A 273 -18.43 -11.66 -21.53
CA LEU A 273 -17.66 -11.31 -22.72
C LEU A 273 -18.34 -11.74 -24.02
N LYS A 274 -19.04 -12.87 -24.03
CA LYS A 274 -19.81 -13.33 -25.21
C LYS A 274 -20.99 -12.40 -25.53
N SER A 275 -21.54 -11.72 -24.53
CA SER A 275 -22.63 -10.75 -24.70
C SER A 275 -22.16 -9.31 -24.94
N SER A 276 -20.84 -9.09 -24.95
CA SER A 276 -20.20 -7.77 -25.05
C SER A 276 -19.38 -7.64 -26.33
N SER A 277 -19.12 -6.40 -26.76
CA SER A 277 -18.18 -6.13 -27.86
C SER A 277 -16.88 -5.58 -27.30
N VAL A 278 -15.79 -6.31 -27.46
CA VAL A 278 -14.46 -5.94 -26.95
C VAL A 278 -13.64 -5.30 -28.06
N THR A 279 -13.17 -4.07 -27.84
CA THR A 279 -12.28 -3.33 -28.75
C THR A 279 -10.90 -3.19 -28.09
N PRO A 280 -9.87 -3.89 -28.57
CA PRO A 280 -8.52 -3.75 -28.03
C PRO A 280 -7.94 -2.36 -28.35
N LEU A 281 -7.36 -1.70 -27.36
CA LEU A 281 -6.76 -0.36 -27.48
C LEU A 281 -5.24 -0.43 -27.55
N SER A 282 -4.62 -1.14 -26.61
CA SER A 282 -3.17 -1.24 -26.51
C SER A 282 -2.75 -2.63 -26.00
N MET A 283 -1.56 -3.06 -26.41
CA MET A 283 -0.90 -4.25 -25.87
C MET A 283 0.60 -3.99 -25.84
N VAL A 284 1.19 -4.19 -24.67
CA VAL A 284 2.60 -3.96 -24.38
C VAL A 284 3.15 -5.12 -23.57
N SER A 285 4.45 -5.35 -23.65
CA SER A 285 5.08 -6.42 -22.90
C SER A 285 6.45 -6.04 -22.36
N MET A 286 6.91 -6.81 -21.39
CA MET A 286 8.25 -6.72 -20.81
C MET A 286 8.83 -8.13 -20.60
N PRO A 287 9.86 -8.53 -21.35
CA PRO A 287 10.54 -9.80 -21.13
C PRO A 287 11.41 -9.74 -19.87
N MET A 288 11.35 -10.79 -19.06
CA MET A 288 12.09 -10.96 -17.80
C MET A 288 12.75 -12.35 -17.77
N GLY A 289 13.53 -12.68 -18.81
CA GLY A 289 14.18 -13.98 -18.98
C GLY A 289 13.17 -15.10 -19.24
N GLY A 290 13.04 -16.04 -18.29
CA GLY A 290 12.06 -17.14 -18.36
C GLY A 290 10.61 -16.72 -18.08
N THR A 291 10.38 -15.44 -17.78
CA THR A 291 9.08 -14.84 -17.49
C THR A 291 8.84 -13.67 -18.46
N ALA A 292 7.60 -13.32 -18.72
CA ALA A 292 7.22 -12.11 -19.43
C ALA A 292 5.95 -11.51 -18.81
N MET A 293 5.89 -10.19 -18.70
CA MET A 293 4.67 -9.47 -18.37
C MET A 293 4.03 -8.96 -19.67
N VAL A 294 2.71 -9.11 -19.79
CA VAL A 294 1.94 -8.57 -20.91
C VAL A 294 0.80 -7.74 -20.33
N GLY A 295 0.83 -6.44 -20.60
CA GLY A 295 -0.24 -5.51 -20.28
C GLY A 295 -1.12 -5.27 -21.50
N SER A 296 -2.43 -5.19 -21.31
CA SER A 296 -3.35 -4.78 -22.37
C SER A 296 -4.49 -3.92 -21.86
N GLU A 297 -4.97 -3.04 -22.73
CA GLU A 297 -6.16 -2.20 -22.49
C GLU A 297 -7.19 -2.51 -23.56
N SER A 298 -8.44 -2.63 -23.16
CA SER A 298 -9.57 -2.85 -24.05
C SER A 298 -10.79 -2.04 -23.59
N MET A 299 -11.61 -1.62 -24.54
CA MET A 299 -12.91 -1.04 -24.28
C MET A 299 -13.99 -2.11 -24.51
N ILE A 300 -14.84 -2.34 -23.51
CA ILE A 300 -15.90 -3.36 -23.54
C ILE A 300 -17.24 -2.64 -23.61
N ALA A 301 -17.93 -2.75 -24.75
CA ALA A 301 -19.29 -2.22 -24.90
C ALA A 301 -20.32 -3.24 -24.43
N ILE A 302 -21.10 -2.87 -23.41
CA ILE A 302 -22.16 -3.69 -22.82
C ILE A 302 -23.47 -3.37 -23.55
N HIS A 303 -24.05 -4.37 -24.20
CA HIS A 303 -25.30 -4.23 -24.93
C HIS A 303 -26.50 -4.41 -24.00
N ALA A 304 -26.72 -3.45 -23.09
CA ALA A 304 -27.94 -3.42 -22.28
C ALA A 304 -29.11 -2.80 -23.07
N ARG A 305 -30.32 -3.39 -22.94
CA ARG A 305 -31.51 -3.01 -23.73
C ARG A 305 -32.00 -1.58 -23.49
N THR A 306 -31.58 -0.92 -22.42
CA THR A 306 -32.14 0.35 -21.95
C THR A 306 -31.13 1.50 -21.91
N GLN A 307 -29.82 1.23 -21.84
CA GLN A 307 -28.78 2.26 -21.92
C GLN A 307 -27.43 1.61 -22.29
N PRO A 308 -26.80 1.94 -23.43
CA PRO A 308 -25.48 1.41 -23.77
C PRO A 308 -24.43 2.03 -22.83
N SER A 309 -23.61 1.19 -22.22
CA SER A 309 -22.46 1.60 -21.40
C SER A 309 -21.18 0.96 -21.93
N ALA A 310 -20.04 1.65 -21.72
CA ALA A 310 -18.72 1.15 -22.08
C ALA A 310 -17.85 1.11 -20.83
N VAL A 311 -17.09 0.03 -20.69
CA VAL A 311 -16.15 -0.19 -19.59
C VAL A 311 -14.73 -0.21 -20.16
N SER A 312 -13.84 0.57 -19.55
CA SER A 312 -12.40 0.47 -19.80
C SER A 312 -11.84 -0.68 -18.97
N SER A 313 -11.24 -1.67 -19.60
CA SER A 313 -10.64 -2.83 -18.94
C SER A 313 -9.12 -2.82 -19.14
N ARG A 314 -8.39 -2.97 -18.04
CA ARG A 314 -6.93 -3.14 -18.00
C ARG A 314 -6.64 -4.56 -17.55
N GLU A 315 -5.79 -5.27 -18.29
CA GLU A 315 -5.34 -6.61 -17.98
C GLU A 315 -3.82 -6.62 -17.86
N LEU A 316 -3.30 -7.25 -16.80
CA LEU A 316 -1.89 -7.56 -16.65
C LEU A 316 -1.69 -9.07 -16.45
N LEU A 317 -1.00 -9.70 -17.40
CA LEU A 317 -0.66 -11.11 -17.37
C LEU A 317 0.81 -11.30 -17.05
N THR A 318 1.11 -12.20 -16.11
CA THR A 318 2.47 -12.71 -15.91
C THR A 318 2.57 -14.12 -16.47
N LEU A 319 3.40 -14.31 -17.49
CA LEU A 319 3.61 -15.59 -18.15
C LEU A 319 4.97 -16.18 -17.78
N LYS A 320 5.03 -17.50 -17.61
CA LYS A 320 6.27 -18.25 -17.39
C LYS A 320 6.46 -19.27 -18.49
N LYS A 321 7.69 -19.39 -19.00
CA LYS A 321 8.08 -20.40 -19.99
C LYS A 321 8.25 -21.75 -19.30
N ARG A 322 7.43 -22.74 -19.69
CA ARG A 322 7.47 -24.14 -19.22
C ARG A 322 7.82 -25.02 -20.43
N GLY A 323 9.10 -25.38 -20.55
CA GLY A 323 9.61 -26.04 -21.75
C GLY A 323 9.57 -25.11 -22.97
N SER A 324 8.91 -25.53 -24.04
CA SER A 324 8.70 -24.71 -25.25
C SER A 324 7.44 -23.84 -25.23
N GLN A 325 6.62 -23.95 -24.18
CA GLN A 325 5.31 -23.28 -24.11
C GLN A 325 5.29 -22.19 -23.04
N TRP A 326 4.64 -21.07 -23.33
CA TRP A 326 4.30 -20.06 -22.34
C TRP A 326 2.98 -20.41 -21.66
N LYS A 327 2.92 -20.29 -20.34
CA LYS A 327 1.69 -20.44 -19.54
C LYS A 327 1.49 -19.20 -18.69
N ILE A 328 0.24 -18.77 -18.56
CA ILE A 328 -0.13 -17.65 -17.71
C ILE A 328 -0.09 -18.11 -16.26
N SER A 329 0.73 -17.47 -15.44
CA SER A 329 0.90 -17.76 -14.01
C SER A 329 0.18 -16.77 -13.10
N SER A 330 -0.18 -15.60 -13.61
CA SER A 330 -1.04 -14.65 -12.90
C SER A 330 -1.83 -13.81 -13.91
N VAL A 331 -3.10 -13.59 -13.61
CA VAL A 331 -4.02 -12.67 -14.31
C VAL A 331 -4.41 -11.59 -13.31
N GLN A 332 -4.32 -10.33 -13.69
CA GLN A 332 -4.86 -9.20 -12.92
C GLN A 332 -5.76 -8.37 -13.84
N TRP A 333 -7.03 -8.21 -13.45
CA TRP A 333 -8.02 -7.41 -14.15
C TRP A 333 -8.47 -6.22 -13.32
N GLN A 334 -8.63 -5.10 -14.00
CA GLN A 334 -9.26 -3.90 -13.47
C GLN A 334 -10.21 -3.34 -14.52
N SER A 335 -11.39 -2.93 -14.08
CA SER A 335 -12.45 -2.41 -14.93
C SER A 335 -12.93 -1.08 -14.36
N GLU A 336 -13.08 -0.06 -15.20
CA GLU A 336 -13.59 1.26 -14.83
C GLU A 336 -14.75 1.64 -15.77
N GLU A 337 -15.89 2.02 -15.19
CA GLU A 337 -17.04 2.49 -15.97
C GLU A 337 -16.73 3.85 -16.58
N GLN A 338 -16.91 3.97 -17.90
CA GLN A 338 -16.77 5.24 -18.57
C GLN A 338 -18.11 5.98 -18.47
N ASN A 339 -18.24 6.88 -17.48
CA ASN A 339 -19.38 7.80 -17.42
C ASN A 339 -19.38 8.68 -18.65
N ALA A 340 -20.49 8.69 -19.39
CA ALA A 340 -20.69 9.57 -20.54
C ALA A 340 -20.61 11.03 -20.06
N SER A 341 -19.50 11.70 -20.33
CA SER A 341 -19.30 13.11 -20.03
C SER A 341 -20.38 13.94 -20.71
N HIS A 342 -21.12 14.73 -19.93
CA HIS A 342 -21.91 15.87 -20.40
C HIS A 342 -20.99 17.02 -20.82
#